data_AF-Q9ZF12-F1
#
_entry.id   AF-Q9ZF12-F1
#
_cell.length_a   1.000
_cell.length_b   1.000
_cell.length_c   1.000
_cell.angle_alpha   90.00
_cell.angle_beta   90.00
_cell.angle_gamma   90.00
#
_symmetry.space_group_name_H-M   'P 1'
#
loop_
_entity.id
_entity.type
_entity.pdbx_description
1 polymer ?
#
loop_
_entity_poly.entity_id
_entity_poly.type
_entity_poly.pdbx_seq_one_letter_code
_entity_poly.pdbx_strand_id
1 'polypeptide(L)'
;MNNLDDKKRAPSNSTLTTPISGIKKEYRVSVDRITLTADCPLEVIDGKLSRWMKETHLFIPLSSGGFKVIEDNLADTPEQVAFVEYTQFQKNRIRIDFNPNHSMTTKGGQWILSKIATLKNKKFSRCDVAFDIFNSPIIEKYRIFRPGTSSKYFLSAAGKPETIYYGAQKSEAQIRQYNKLVEQTKKRKTIPDNIKNWWRLELQLRGRKISDYPQQVKSALDNFIILGIDDRF
;
A
#
# COMPACT_ATOMS: atom_id res chain seq x y z
N MET A 1 -14.17 -37.71 -29.87
CA MET A 1 -12.74 -37.50 -30.27
C MET A 1 -12.70 -36.17 -30.99
N ASN A 2 -12.13 -35.08 -30.50
CA ASN A 2 -11.05 -34.88 -29.54
C ASN A 2 -11.28 -33.65 -28.64
N ASN A 3 -10.63 -33.73 -27.47
CA ASN A 3 -10.55 -32.74 -26.39
C ASN A 3 -10.15 -31.33 -26.84
N LEU A 4 -10.81 -30.34 -26.23
CA LEU A 4 -10.32 -28.97 -26.08
C LEU A 4 -9.79 -28.81 -24.63
N ASP A 5 -8.57 -29.31 -24.41
CA ASP A 5 -7.69 -28.98 -23.29
C ASP A 5 -7.11 -27.56 -23.51
N ASP A 6 -6.69 -26.73 -22.56
CA ASP A 6 -6.68 -26.74 -21.11
C ASP A 6 -6.35 -25.28 -20.70
N LYS A 7 -7.34 -24.45 -20.32
CA LYS A 7 -7.00 -23.18 -19.64
C LYS A 7 -6.80 -23.50 -18.17
N LYS A 8 -5.57 -23.84 -17.78
CA LYS A 8 -5.20 -24.04 -16.36
C LYS A 8 -5.46 -22.76 -15.57
N ARG A 9 -6.60 -22.74 -14.86
CA ARG A 9 -6.94 -21.71 -13.87
C ARG A 9 -6.12 -21.95 -12.60
N ALA A 10 -5.65 -20.88 -11.98
CA ALA A 10 -4.98 -20.95 -10.68
C ALA A 10 -5.94 -21.56 -9.63
N PRO A 11 -5.46 -22.49 -8.78
CA PRO A 11 -6.29 -23.12 -7.76
C PRO A 11 -6.78 -22.09 -6.72
N SER A 12 -7.99 -22.32 -6.19
CA SER A 12 -8.69 -21.39 -5.31
C SER A 12 -8.06 -21.27 -3.93
N ASN A 13 -7.89 -20.04 -3.46
CA ASN A 13 -7.51 -19.71 -2.09
C ASN A 13 -8.73 -19.78 -1.15
N SER A 14 -8.97 -20.91 -0.51
CA SER A 14 -9.76 -20.92 0.72
C SER A 14 -9.08 -21.82 1.74
N THR A 15 -8.76 -21.20 2.88
CA THR A 15 -8.24 -21.81 4.11
C THR A 15 -6.74 -22.11 4.07
N LEU A 16 -5.92 -21.38 4.84
CA LEU A 16 -4.67 -21.81 5.49
C LEU A 16 -3.98 -20.62 6.19
N THR A 17 -4.55 -20.21 7.33
CA THR A 17 -3.81 -19.54 8.41
C THR A 17 -3.24 -20.60 9.35
N THR A 18 -2.18 -21.28 8.92
CA THR A 18 -1.22 -21.95 9.80
C THR A 18 0.11 -22.09 9.05
N PRO A 19 1.27 -21.78 9.65
CA PRO A 19 2.55 -21.93 8.96
C PRO A 19 2.89 -23.43 8.86
N ILE A 20 2.84 -23.99 7.65
CA ILE A 20 3.45 -25.29 7.38
C ILE A 20 4.95 -25.04 7.18
N SER A 21 5.75 -25.65 8.03
CA SER A 21 7.20 -25.67 7.99
C SER A 21 7.72 -26.23 6.65
N GLY A 22 8.70 -25.55 6.05
CA GLY A 22 9.59 -26.17 5.05
C GLY A 22 9.49 -25.67 3.61
N ILE A 23 8.43 -24.96 3.20
CA ILE A 23 8.39 -24.26 1.90
C ILE A 23 8.46 -22.76 2.16
N LYS A 24 9.59 -22.12 1.79
CA LYS A 24 9.75 -20.66 1.85
C LYS A 24 8.68 -20.04 0.93
N LYS A 25 7.63 -19.43 1.50
CA LYS A 25 6.68 -18.65 0.70
C LYS A 25 7.47 -17.56 -0.04
N GLU A 26 7.53 -17.68 -1.37
CA GLU A 26 8.22 -16.72 -2.26
C GLU A 26 7.48 -15.39 -2.39
N TYR A 27 6.34 -15.25 -1.71
CA TYR A 27 5.57 -14.01 -1.70
C TYR A 27 4.88 -13.77 -0.35
N ARG A 28 4.57 -12.49 -0.08
CA ARG A 28 3.80 -12.02 1.08
C ARG A 28 2.70 -11.09 0.59
N VAL A 29 1.51 -11.21 1.16
CA VAL A 29 0.37 -10.33 0.88
C VAL A 29 0.03 -9.54 2.14
N SER A 30 -0.18 -8.24 2.01
CA SER A 30 -0.56 -7.36 3.13
C SER A 30 -1.38 -6.16 2.67
N VAL A 31 -2.10 -5.54 3.60
CA VAL A 31 -2.63 -4.18 3.39
C VAL A 31 -1.51 -3.19 3.69
N ASP A 32 -1.02 -2.48 2.68
CA ASP A 32 0.12 -1.56 2.83
C ASP A 32 -0.29 -0.14 3.20
N ARG A 33 -1.55 0.23 2.92
CA ARG A 33 -2.08 1.54 3.28
C ARG A 33 -3.57 1.50 3.50
N ILE A 34 -4.01 2.21 4.53
CA ILE A 34 -5.42 2.54 4.76
C ILE A 34 -5.52 4.06 4.87
N THR A 35 -6.50 4.63 4.16
CA THR A 35 -6.94 6.00 4.41
C THR A 35 -8.35 5.97 4.98
N LEU A 36 -8.50 6.51 6.19
CA LEU A 36 -9.77 6.72 6.86
C LEU A 36 -10.19 8.17 6.71
N THR A 37 -11.48 8.40 6.47
CA THR A 37 -12.13 9.70 6.65
C THR A 37 -13.22 9.59 7.69
N ALA A 38 -13.38 10.62 8.50
CA ALA A 38 -14.42 10.65 9.53
C ALA A 38 -14.84 12.08 9.84
N ASP A 39 -15.94 12.23 10.56
CA ASP A 39 -16.37 13.52 11.05
C ASP A 39 -15.56 13.90 12.29
N CYS A 40 -15.05 15.13 12.31
CA CYS A 40 -14.24 15.69 13.37
C CYS A 40 -14.48 17.21 13.44
N PRO A 41 -15.36 17.70 14.33
CA PRO A 41 -15.60 19.12 14.49
C PRO A 41 -14.32 19.89 14.85
N LEU A 42 -14.12 21.07 14.26
CA LEU A 42 -12.94 21.91 14.47
C LEU A 42 -12.71 22.27 15.95
N GLU A 43 -13.79 22.47 16.71
CA GLU A 43 -13.74 22.77 18.16
C GLU A 43 -13.07 21.66 18.98
N VAL A 44 -13.19 20.40 18.55
CA VAL A 44 -12.55 19.23 19.20
C VAL A 44 -11.06 19.16 18.85
N ILE A 45 -10.67 19.75 17.73
CA ILE A 45 -9.31 19.77 17.21
C ILE A 45 -8.51 20.85 17.94
N ASP A 46 -9.03 22.07 18.04
CA ASP A 46 -8.21 23.23 18.39
C ASP A 46 -7.73 23.25 19.87
N GLY A 47 -8.57 22.81 20.82
CA GLY A 47 -8.26 22.93 22.26
C GLY A 47 -7.47 21.75 22.88
N LYS A 48 -7.70 20.52 22.41
CA LYS A 48 -7.03 19.32 22.96
C LYS A 48 -5.80 18.91 22.18
N LEU A 49 -5.83 19.04 20.85
CA LEU A 49 -4.69 18.69 20.00
C LEU A 49 -3.50 19.61 20.24
N SER A 50 -3.74 20.93 20.32
CA SER A 50 -2.68 21.92 20.56
C SER A 50 -1.94 21.68 21.88
N ARG A 51 -2.66 21.25 22.93
CA ARG A 51 -2.06 20.82 24.21
C ARG A 51 -1.23 19.54 24.04
N TRP A 52 -1.79 18.50 23.41
CA TRP A 52 -1.08 17.22 23.19
C TRP A 52 0.15 17.34 22.28
N MET A 53 0.08 18.21 21.25
CA MET A 53 1.20 18.50 20.37
C MET A 53 2.36 19.19 21.09
N LYS A 54 2.08 19.93 22.17
CA LYS A 54 3.11 20.56 23.02
C LYS A 54 3.69 19.60 24.06
N GLU A 55 2.87 18.68 24.56
CA GLU A 55 3.25 17.75 25.65
C GLU A 55 4.00 16.52 25.15
N THR A 56 3.93 16.21 23.85
CA THR A 56 4.55 15.00 23.30
C THR A 56 5.34 15.32 22.04
N HIS A 57 6.57 14.80 21.94
CA HIS A 57 7.42 14.90 20.74
C HIS A 57 6.95 13.97 19.59
N LEU A 58 5.69 13.55 19.58
CA LEU A 58 5.14 12.55 18.65
C LEU A 58 4.58 13.15 17.36
N PHE A 59 4.55 14.47 17.25
CA PHE A 59 3.83 15.17 16.19
C PHE A 59 4.71 16.16 15.45
N ILE A 60 4.65 16.13 14.12
CA ILE A 60 5.32 17.11 13.26
C ILE A 60 4.24 17.87 12.48
N PRO A 61 3.99 19.16 12.77
CA PRO A 61 3.01 19.97 12.03
C PRO A 61 3.44 20.17 10.58
N LEU A 62 2.45 20.34 9.69
CA LEU A 62 2.69 20.54 8.27
C LEU A 62 2.07 21.85 7.79
N SER A 63 2.79 22.53 6.90
CA SER A 63 2.33 23.79 6.28
C SER A 63 1.06 23.62 5.43
N SER A 64 0.79 22.41 4.93
CA SER A 64 -0.40 22.07 4.15
C SER A 64 -1.69 21.98 4.98
N GLY A 65 -1.60 22.14 6.31
CA GLY A 65 -2.67 21.77 7.22
C GLY A 65 -2.58 20.29 7.60
N GLY A 66 -2.68 20.00 8.90
CA GLY A 66 -2.47 18.66 9.46
C GLY A 66 -1.10 18.45 10.09
N PHE A 67 -0.77 17.18 10.40
CA PHE A 67 0.46 16.77 11.05
C PHE A 67 0.82 15.32 10.73
N LYS A 68 2.10 14.98 10.88
CA LYS A 68 2.57 13.60 10.91
C LYS A 68 2.59 13.11 12.36
N VAL A 69 2.25 11.84 12.54
CA VAL A 69 2.53 11.11 13.78
C VAL A 69 3.78 10.28 13.54
N ILE A 70 4.73 10.36 14.47
CA ILE A 70 6.00 9.64 14.41
C ILE A 70 6.11 8.66 15.57
N GLU A 71 7.07 7.73 15.44
CA GLU A 71 7.44 6.83 16.53
C GLU A 71 8.02 7.61 17.72
N ASP A 72 7.95 7.03 18.92
CA ASP A 72 8.47 7.62 20.15
C ASP A 72 9.98 7.36 20.37
N ASN A 73 10.75 7.32 19.29
CA ASN A 73 12.19 7.10 19.34
C ASN A 73 12.99 8.40 19.23
N LEU A 74 14.15 8.42 19.89
CA LEU A 74 15.12 9.52 19.87
C LEU A 74 16.01 9.49 18.60
N ALA A 75 15.55 8.85 17.53
CA ALA A 75 16.32 8.77 16.31
C ALA A 75 16.33 10.14 15.60
N ASP A 76 17.45 10.51 14.98
CA ASP A 76 17.58 11.76 14.22
C ASP A 76 16.54 11.88 13.09
N THR A 77 16.02 10.75 12.62
CA THR A 77 14.96 10.67 11.60
C THR A 77 13.88 9.68 12.05
N PRO A 78 12.91 10.11 12.88
CA PRO A 78 11.91 9.22 13.43
C PRO A 78 10.97 8.71 12.32
N GLU A 79 10.57 7.44 12.40
CA GLU A 79 9.72 6.84 11.38
C GLU A 79 8.29 7.40 11.45
N GLN A 80 7.68 7.61 10.28
CA GLN A 80 6.31 8.12 10.20
C GLN A 80 5.32 6.97 10.40
N VAL A 81 4.54 7.06 11.48
CA VAL A 81 3.45 6.15 11.81
C VAL A 81 2.21 6.44 10.96
N ALA A 82 1.82 7.73 10.89
CA ALA A 82 0.62 8.15 10.19
C ALA A 82 0.73 9.60 9.72
N PHE A 83 -0.14 9.95 8.79
CA PHE A 83 -0.38 11.31 8.35
C PHE A 83 -1.83 11.66 8.65
N VAL A 84 -2.06 12.82 9.27
CA VAL A 84 -3.37 13.32 9.65
C VAL A 84 -3.59 14.68 9.01
N GLU A 85 -4.70 14.83 8.31
CA GLU A 85 -5.07 16.05 7.61
C GLU A 85 -6.46 16.50 8.05
N TYR A 86 -6.57 17.78 8.41
CA TYR A 86 -7.85 18.44 8.63
C TYR A 86 -8.24 19.11 7.32
N THR A 87 -9.33 18.64 6.72
CA THR A 87 -9.67 19.06 5.37
C THR A 87 -10.20 20.50 5.40
N GLN A 88 -9.42 21.46 4.90
CA GLN A 88 -9.84 22.86 4.78
C GLN A 88 -11.09 23.00 3.88
N PHE A 89 -11.26 22.10 2.90
CA PHE A 89 -12.36 22.10 1.93
C PHE A 89 -13.64 21.39 2.39
N GLN A 90 -13.54 20.46 3.36
CA GLN A 90 -14.70 19.79 3.97
C GLN A 90 -14.69 20.13 5.45
N LYS A 91 -15.40 21.21 5.82
CA LYS A 91 -15.53 21.63 7.22
C LYS A 91 -15.92 20.42 8.08
N ASN A 92 -15.28 20.28 9.24
CA ASN A 92 -15.51 19.21 10.21
C ASN A 92 -15.16 17.79 9.75
N ARG A 93 -14.18 17.61 8.86
CA ARG A 93 -13.65 16.28 8.51
C ARG A 93 -12.16 16.13 8.77
N ILE A 94 -11.82 14.90 9.15
CA ILE A 94 -10.44 14.43 9.34
C ILE A 94 -10.16 13.32 8.35
N ARG A 95 -8.95 13.33 7.81
CA ARG A 95 -8.37 12.25 7.02
C ARG A 95 -7.14 11.71 7.73
N ILE A 96 -7.05 10.39 7.84
CA ILE A 96 -5.94 9.69 8.47
C ILE A 96 -5.40 8.65 7.49
N ASP A 97 -4.13 8.76 7.12
CA ASP A 97 -3.40 7.81 6.27
C ASP A 97 -2.36 7.07 7.10
N PHE A 98 -2.40 5.74 7.13
CA PHE A 98 -1.42 4.92 7.86
C PHE A 98 -1.22 3.56 7.21
N ASN A 99 -0.13 2.87 7.55
CA ASN A 99 0.08 1.46 7.19
C ASN A 99 -0.25 0.60 8.42
N PRO A 100 -1.26 -0.29 8.36
CA PRO A 100 -1.65 -1.10 9.51
C PRO A 100 -0.58 -2.10 9.97
N ASN A 101 0.43 -2.37 9.13
CA ASN A 101 1.55 -3.28 9.44
C ASN A 101 2.80 -2.55 9.94
N HIS A 102 2.75 -1.23 10.16
CA HIS A 102 3.92 -0.43 10.53
C HIS A 102 3.64 0.36 11.80
N SER A 103 4.47 0.17 12.82
CA SER A 103 4.55 1.03 14.01
C SER A 103 3.27 1.19 14.83
N MET A 104 2.29 0.29 14.67
CA MET A 104 1.00 0.36 15.36
C MET A 104 1.07 0.07 16.86
N THR A 105 2.14 -0.58 17.34
CA THR A 105 2.37 -0.89 18.76
C THR A 105 3.11 0.22 19.51
N THR A 106 3.70 1.19 18.79
CA THR A 106 4.41 2.34 19.38
C THR A 106 3.44 3.32 20.03
N LYS A 107 3.93 4.30 20.81
CA LYS A 107 3.04 5.34 21.38
C LYS A 107 2.28 6.10 20.30
N GLY A 108 2.95 6.44 19.19
CA GLY A 108 2.31 7.08 18.03
C GLY A 108 1.23 6.19 17.40
N GLY A 109 1.49 4.89 17.28
CA GLY A 109 0.52 3.91 16.78
C GLY A 109 -0.72 3.77 17.66
N GLN A 110 -0.52 3.60 18.97
CA GLN A 110 -1.60 3.52 19.95
C GLN A 110 -2.41 4.82 20.01
N TRP A 111 -1.75 5.98 19.87
CA TRP A 111 -2.42 7.26 19.74
C TRP A 111 -3.33 7.31 18.52
N ILE A 112 -2.86 6.84 17.35
CA ILE A 112 -3.69 6.78 16.14
C ILE A 112 -4.89 5.87 16.34
N LEU A 113 -4.69 4.66 16.89
CA LEU A 113 -5.78 3.70 17.11
C LEU A 113 -6.83 4.24 18.08
N SER A 114 -6.40 4.82 19.21
CA SER A 114 -7.31 5.47 20.16
C SER A 114 -8.03 6.65 19.54
N LYS A 115 -7.35 7.48 18.74
CA LYS A 115 -8.00 8.59 18.04
C LYS A 115 -9.08 8.09 17.08
N ILE A 116 -8.77 7.08 16.26
CA ILE A 116 -9.73 6.44 15.34
C ILE A 116 -10.95 5.90 16.11
N ALA A 117 -10.76 5.30 17.29
CA ALA A 117 -11.85 4.78 18.10
C ALA A 117 -12.86 5.89 18.46
N THR A 118 -12.39 7.11 18.77
CA THR A 118 -13.26 8.25 19.15
C THR A 118 -14.04 8.89 18.00
N LEU A 119 -13.64 8.67 16.74
CA LEU A 119 -14.23 9.35 15.59
C LEU A 119 -15.62 8.80 15.23
N LYS A 120 -16.51 9.66 14.73
CA LYS A 120 -17.85 9.27 14.26
C LYS A 120 -17.91 9.19 12.73
N ASN A 121 -18.87 8.43 12.20
CA ASN A 121 -19.13 8.31 10.76
C ASN A 121 -17.88 7.94 9.93
N LYS A 122 -17.13 6.95 10.42
CA LYS A 122 -15.88 6.44 9.85
C LYS A 122 -16.11 5.77 8.49
N LYS A 123 -15.27 6.10 7.51
CA LYS A 123 -15.32 5.53 6.14
C LYS A 123 -13.91 5.33 5.61
N PHE A 124 -13.64 4.16 5.04
CA PHE A 124 -12.41 3.98 4.27
C PHE A 124 -12.53 4.69 2.93
N SER A 125 -11.57 5.56 2.62
CA SER A 125 -11.51 6.29 1.35
C SER A 125 -10.43 5.75 0.41
N ARG A 126 -9.47 4.99 0.95
CA ARG A 126 -8.45 4.27 0.19
C ARG A 126 -7.96 3.02 0.94
N CYS A 127 -7.65 1.98 0.18
CA CYS A 127 -6.99 0.76 0.65
C CYS A 127 -5.97 0.33 -0.42
N ASP A 128 -4.72 0.12 -0.02
CA ASP A 128 -3.68 -0.42 -0.91
C ASP A 128 -3.35 -1.84 -0.47
N VAL A 129 -3.53 -2.82 -1.36
CA VAL A 129 -3.16 -4.22 -1.13
C VAL A 129 -1.84 -4.49 -1.84
N ALA A 130 -0.83 -4.95 -1.12
CA ALA A 130 0.50 -5.22 -1.64
C ALA A 130 0.79 -6.73 -1.67
N PHE A 131 1.39 -7.15 -2.78
CA PHE A 131 1.97 -8.46 -3.01
C PHE A 131 3.47 -8.26 -3.15
N ASP A 132 4.22 -8.59 -2.09
CA ASP A 132 5.67 -8.68 -2.13
C ASP A 132 6.08 -10.03 -2.72
N ILE A 133 6.92 -10.01 -3.74
CA ILE A 133 7.39 -11.20 -4.45
C ILE A 133 8.91 -11.18 -4.33
N PHE A 134 9.47 -12.21 -3.72
CA PHE A 134 10.87 -12.32 -3.38
C PHE A 134 11.56 -13.36 -4.24
N ASN A 135 12.80 -13.06 -4.64
CA ASN A 135 13.72 -13.98 -5.32
C ASN A 135 13.13 -14.61 -6.58
N SER A 136 12.24 -13.91 -7.28
CA SER A 136 11.57 -14.40 -8.49
C SER A 136 11.79 -13.43 -9.66
N PRO A 137 12.93 -13.50 -10.37
CA PRO A 137 13.26 -12.58 -11.45
C PRO A 137 12.26 -12.57 -12.62
N ILE A 138 11.46 -13.63 -12.78
CA ILE A 138 10.43 -13.72 -13.83
C ILE A 138 9.36 -12.63 -13.68
N ILE A 139 9.14 -12.12 -12.46
CA ILE A 139 8.15 -11.08 -12.17
C ILE A 139 8.38 -9.79 -12.99
N GLU A 140 9.63 -9.52 -13.37
CA GLU A 140 10.02 -8.37 -14.18
C GLU A 140 9.45 -8.42 -15.59
N LYS A 141 9.10 -9.62 -16.07
CA LYS A 141 8.54 -9.85 -17.40
C LYS A 141 7.01 -9.78 -17.41
N TYR A 142 6.36 -9.96 -16.25
CA TYR A 142 4.91 -9.87 -16.17
C TYR A 142 4.42 -8.43 -16.38
N ARG A 143 3.29 -8.30 -17.06
CA ARG A 143 2.56 -7.06 -17.31
C ARG A 143 1.09 -7.26 -17.00
N ILE A 144 0.38 -6.16 -16.78
CA ILE A 144 -1.07 -6.17 -16.63
C ILE A 144 -1.68 -5.81 -17.98
N PHE A 145 -2.42 -6.75 -18.56
CA PHE A 145 -3.18 -6.48 -19.76
C PHE A 145 -4.63 -6.19 -19.40
N ARG A 146 -5.01 -4.91 -19.51
CA ARG A 146 -6.39 -4.44 -19.33
C ARG A 146 -6.75 -3.49 -20.47
N PRO A 147 -7.65 -3.87 -21.39
CA PRO A 147 -8.09 -2.99 -22.47
C PRO A 147 -8.57 -1.64 -21.93
N GLY A 148 -8.20 -0.55 -22.62
CA GLY A 148 -8.57 0.81 -22.23
C GLY A 148 -7.85 1.37 -21.00
N THR A 149 -6.86 0.66 -20.45
CA THR A 149 -6.05 1.13 -19.32
C THR A 149 -4.71 1.67 -19.81
N SER A 150 -4.39 2.91 -19.47
CA SER A 150 -3.07 3.50 -19.77
C SER A 150 -1.98 2.96 -18.84
N SER A 151 -0.75 2.90 -19.35
CA SER A 151 0.42 2.45 -18.59
C SER A 151 1.52 3.51 -18.61
N LYS A 152 2.13 3.81 -17.46
CA LYS A 152 3.28 4.72 -17.33
C LYS A 152 4.49 3.97 -16.80
N TYR A 153 5.59 4.02 -17.54
CA TYR A 153 6.85 3.34 -17.23
C TYR A 153 7.89 4.33 -16.70
N PHE A 154 8.60 3.93 -15.66
CA PHE A 154 9.79 4.59 -15.14
C PHE A 154 10.94 3.60 -15.25
N LEU A 155 11.95 3.97 -16.04
CA LEU A 155 13.07 3.10 -16.39
C LEU A 155 14.30 3.49 -15.58
N SER A 156 15.18 2.53 -15.32
CA SER A 156 16.54 2.77 -14.82
C SER A 156 17.41 3.40 -15.91
N ALA A 157 18.60 3.87 -15.52
CA ALA A 157 19.61 4.34 -16.47
C ALA A 157 20.01 3.25 -17.51
N ALA A 158 19.88 1.96 -17.15
CA ALA A 158 20.12 0.84 -18.06
C ALA A 158 18.90 0.45 -18.92
N GLY A 159 17.84 1.27 -18.93
CA GLY A 159 16.63 1.05 -19.74
C GLY A 159 15.68 -0.02 -19.20
N LYS A 160 15.95 -0.62 -18.03
CA LYS A 160 15.08 -1.64 -17.43
C LYS A 160 13.94 -0.98 -16.64
N PRO A 161 12.69 -1.46 -16.71
CA PRO A 161 11.60 -0.94 -15.88
C PRO A 161 11.94 -1.05 -14.39
N GLU A 162 11.85 0.06 -13.64
CA GLU A 162 11.91 0.08 -12.18
C GLU A 162 10.53 0.21 -11.56
N THR A 163 9.62 0.94 -12.22
CA THR A 163 8.24 1.14 -11.76
C THR A 163 7.31 1.27 -12.95
N ILE A 164 6.16 0.61 -12.87
CA ILE A 164 5.10 0.65 -13.86
C ILE A 164 3.79 0.97 -13.13
N TYR A 165 3.07 1.97 -13.63
CA TYR A 165 1.72 2.29 -13.17
C TYR A 165 0.72 1.90 -14.25
N TYR A 166 -0.33 1.19 -13.87
CA TYR A 166 -1.46 0.84 -14.72
C TYR A 166 -2.70 1.59 -14.23
N GLY A 167 -3.24 2.47 -15.06
CA GLY A 167 -4.36 3.35 -14.76
C GLY A 167 -3.94 4.68 -14.10
N ALA A 168 -4.88 5.63 -14.08
CA ALA A 168 -4.65 6.96 -13.53
C ALA A 168 -4.59 6.94 -11.99
N GLN A 169 -3.74 7.80 -11.40
CA GLN A 169 -3.54 7.87 -9.94
C GLN A 169 -4.81 8.24 -9.16
N LYS A 170 -5.68 9.05 -9.77
CA LYS A 170 -6.95 9.51 -9.19
C LYS A 170 -8.13 8.54 -9.42
N SER A 171 -7.92 7.46 -10.16
CA SER A 171 -8.99 6.49 -10.45
C SER A 171 -9.39 5.67 -9.22
N GLU A 172 -10.55 5.01 -9.28
CA GLU A 172 -11.01 4.10 -8.23
C GLU A 172 -10.10 2.87 -8.05
N ALA A 173 -9.33 2.48 -9.08
CA ALA A 173 -8.35 1.40 -8.99
C ALA A 173 -7.12 1.71 -9.85
N GLN A 174 -5.94 1.71 -9.21
CA GLN A 174 -4.65 1.80 -9.89
C GLN A 174 -3.78 0.63 -9.45
N ILE A 175 -2.99 0.08 -10.37
CA ILE A 175 -2.01 -0.96 -10.03
C ILE A 175 -0.61 -0.42 -10.23
N ARG A 176 0.28 -0.74 -9.30
CA ARG A 176 1.69 -0.36 -9.31
C ARG A 176 2.54 -1.61 -9.26
N GLN A 177 3.49 -1.75 -10.17
CA GLN A 177 4.46 -2.84 -10.19
C GLN A 177 5.85 -2.21 -10.14
N TYR A 178 6.63 -2.50 -9.10
CA TYR A 178 7.93 -1.85 -8.95
C TYR A 178 8.95 -2.70 -8.20
N ASN A 179 10.23 -2.40 -8.46
CA ASN A 179 11.34 -3.01 -7.77
C ASN A 179 11.44 -2.44 -6.34
N LYS A 180 10.95 -3.22 -5.38
CA LYS A 180 10.89 -2.85 -3.97
C LYS A 180 12.28 -2.93 -3.31
N LEU A 181 13.17 -3.79 -3.81
CA LEU A 181 14.57 -3.84 -3.38
C LEU A 181 15.24 -2.48 -3.61
N VAL A 182 15.19 -1.98 -4.85
CA VAL A 182 15.77 -0.68 -5.22
C VAL A 182 15.15 0.46 -4.42
N GLU A 183 13.83 0.44 -4.20
CA GLU A 183 13.13 1.46 -3.42
C GLU A 183 13.57 1.49 -1.95
N GLN A 184 13.73 0.32 -1.32
CA GLN A 184 14.20 0.20 0.07
C GLN A 184 15.69 0.56 0.21
N THR A 185 16.53 0.21 -0.77
CA THR A 185 17.94 0.60 -0.80
C THR A 185 18.11 2.11 -0.93
N LYS A 186 17.33 2.77 -1.81
CA LYS A 186 17.30 4.24 -1.93
C LYS A 186 16.89 4.92 -0.62
N LYS A 187 16.06 4.26 0.19
CA LYS A 187 15.66 4.70 1.54
C LYS A 187 16.63 4.31 2.64
N ARG A 188 17.79 3.71 2.31
CA ARG A 188 18.81 3.23 3.26
C ARG A 188 18.24 2.29 4.34
N LYS A 189 17.21 1.51 4.00
CA LYS A 189 16.66 0.50 4.91
C LYS A 189 17.54 -0.75 4.90
N THR A 190 17.69 -1.39 6.05
CA THR A 190 18.36 -2.69 6.15
C THR A 190 17.52 -3.76 5.46
N ILE A 191 18.15 -4.52 4.56
CA ILE A 191 17.49 -5.57 3.78
C ILE A 191 18.19 -6.89 4.10
N PRO A 192 17.46 -7.97 4.41
CA PRO A 192 18.08 -9.28 4.64
C PRO A 192 18.89 -9.77 3.43
N ASP A 193 20.11 -10.28 3.68
CA ASP A 193 21.06 -10.69 2.64
C ASP A 193 20.53 -11.78 1.71
N ASN A 194 19.55 -12.56 2.18
CA ASN A 194 18.92 -13.63 1.41
C ASN A 194 17.87 -13.12 0.40
N ILE A 195 17.64 -11.81 0.30
CA ILE A 195 16.74 -11.18 -0.69
C ILE A 195 17.60 -10.61 -1.81
N LYS A 196 17.65 -11.31 -2.95
CA LYS A 196 18.39 -10.90 -4.16
C LYS A 196 17.51 -10.21 -5.20
N ASN A 197 16.22 -10.51 -5.18
CA ASN A 197 15.22 -9.85 -6.02
C ASN A 197 13.97 -9.58 -5.17
N TRP A 198 13.38 -8.39 -5.27
CA TRP A 198 12.14 -8.07 -4.56
C TRP A 198 11.32 -7.09 -5.36
N TRP A 199 10.19 -7.58 -5.87
CA TRP A 199 9.19 -6.78 -6.56
C TRP A 199 7.92 -6.68 -5.74
N ARG A 200 7.23 -5.56 -5.89
CA ARG A 200 5.91 -5.37 -5.31
C ARG A 200 4.89 -5.07 -6.39
N LEU A 201 3.80 -5.82 -6.36
CA LEU A 201 2.56 -5.49 -7.05
C LEU A 201 1.59 -4.92 -6.03
N GLU A 202 1.13 -3.69 -6.24
CA GLU A 202 0.29 -2.96 -5.30
C GLU A 202 -0.97 -2.47 -5.98
N LEU A 203 -2.12 -2.93 -5.49
CA LEU A 203 -3.44 -2.52 -5.95
C LEU A 203 -3.97 -1.43 -5.01
N GLN A 204 -3.94 -0.19 -5.49
CA GLN A 204 -4.57 0.96 -4.84
C GLN A 204 -6.06 0.99 -5.20
N LEU A 205 -6.93 0.91 -4.20
CA LEU A 205 -8.38 1.00 -4.33
C LEU A 205 -8.90 2.27 -3.66
N ARG A 206 -9.90 2.90 -4.26
CA ARG A 206 -10.59 4.09 -3.74
C ARG A 206 -12.10 3.96 -3.92
N GLY A 207 -12.83 4.72 -3.11
CA GLY A 207 -14.28 4.82 -3.23
C GLY A 207 -14.97 3.46 -3.12
N ARG A 208 -15.92 3.19 -4.03
CA ARG A 208 -16.79 2.01 -3.98
C ARG A 208 -16.01 0.69 -4.05
N LYS A 209 -14.89 0.67 -4.77
CA LYS A 209 -14.07 -0.53 -4.99
C LYS A 209 -13.43 -1.10 -3.73
N ILE A 210 -13.35 -0.32 -2.65
CA ILE A 210 -12.80 -0.79 -1.36
C ILE A 210 -13.70 -1.84 -0.74
N SER A 211 -15.03 -1.67 -0.83
CA SER A 211 -16.00 -2.58 -0.21
C SER A 211 -15.92 -4.01 -0.77
N ASP A 212 -15.50 -4.13 -2.03
CA ASP A 212 -15.34 -5.40 -2.75
C ASP A 212 -13.87 -5.67 -3.09
N TYR A 213 -12.94 -5.26 -2.21
CA TYR A 213 -11.52 -5.39 -2.47
C TYR A 213 -11.06 -6.81 -2.83
N PRO A 214 -11.61 -7.92 -2.27
CA PRO A 214 -11.14 -9.26 -2.62
C PRO A 214 -11.37 -9.58 -4.10
N GLN A 215 -12.52 -9.20 -4.65
CA GLN A 215 -12.83 -9.40 -6.06
C GLN A 215 -12.01 -8.46 -6.95
N GLN A 216 -11.76 -7.23 -6.51
CA GLN A 216 -10.86 -6.31 -7.25
C GLN A 216 -9.44 -6.86 -7.33
N VAL A 217 -8.94 -7.44 -6.23
CA VAL A 217 -7.65 -8.12 -6.17
C VAL A 217 -7.61 -9.30 -7.12
N LYS A 218 -8.61 -10.20 -7.05
CA LYS A 218 -8.70 -11.36 -7.95
C LYS A 218 -8.69 -10.95 -9.42
N SER A 219 -9.53 -9.98 -9.78
CA SER A 219 -9.57 -9.43 -11.14
C SER A 219 -8.25 -8.77 -11.55
N ALA A 220 -7.48 -8.18 -10.64
CA ALA A 220 -6.16 -7.63 -10.95
C ALA A 220 -5.16 -8.72 -11.30
N LEU A 221 -5.15 -9.80 -10.50
CA LEU A 221 -4.27 -10.94 -10.70
C LEU A 221 -4.62 -11.74 -11.97
N ASP A 222 -5.91 -11.89 -12.29
CA ASP A 222 -6.36 -12.60 -13.50
C ASP A 222 -5.88 -11.94 -14.81
N ASN A 223 -5.54 -10.65 -14.77
CA ASN A 223 -5.03 -9.89 -15.91
C ASN A 223 -3.50 -9.78 -15.94
N PHE A 224 -2.81 -10.44 -15.00
CA PHE A 224 -1.37 -10.42 -14.91
C PHE A 224 -0.78 -11.53 -15.76
N ILE A 225 -0.18 -11.14 -16.88
CA ILE A 225 0.29 -12.06 -17.91
C ILE A 225 1.76 -11.79 -18.22
N ILE A 226 2.49 -12.82 -18.63
CA ILE A 226 3.74 -12.63 -19.36
C ILE A 226 3.32 -12.29 -20.78
N LEU A 227 3.66 -11.10 -21.26
CA LEU A 227 3.59 -10.84 -22.69
C LEU A 227 4.62 -11.78 -23.32
N GLY A 228 4.15 -12.68 -24.19
CA GLY A 228 5.01 -13.64 -24.88
C GLY A 228 6.23 -12.91 -25.43
N ILE A 229 7.40 -13.47 -25.17
CA ILE A 229 8.61 -13.12 -25.90
C ILE A 229 8.26 -13.44 -27.35
N ASP A 230 8.02 -12.41 -28.18
CA ASP A 230 8.10 -12.61 -29.61
C ASP A 230 9.60 -12.77 -29.88
N ASP A 231 10.04 -13.99 -30.21
CA ASP A 231 11.41 -14.32 -30.63
C ASP A 231 11.72 -13.71 -32.03
N ARG A 232 11.23 -12.49 -32.29
CA ARG A 232 11.35 -11.79 -33.57
C ARG A 232 11.95 -10.39 -33.42
N PHE A 233 12.88 -10.21 -32.48
CA PHE A 233 13.87 -9.14 -32.50
C PHE A 233 15.22 -9.66 -32.01
#